data_AF-A0A1Y1I6U9-F1
#
_entry.id   AF-A0A1Y1I6U9-F1
#
_cell.length_a   1.000
_cell.length_b   1.000
_cell.length_c   1.000
_cell.angle_alpha   90.00
_cell.angle_beta   90.00
_cell.angle_gamma   90.00
#
_symmetry.space_group_name_H-M   'P 1'
#
loop_
_entity.id
_entity.type
_entity.pdbx_description
1 polymer ?
#
loop_
_entity_poly.entity_id
_entity_poly.type
_entity_poly.pdbx_seq_one_letter_code
_entity_poly.pdbx_strand_id
1 'polypeptide(L)'
;MGAISASLLSHLRSGDLVIAQYNVYGGTLEFLEHDLPRYGVTVLFEDVSNLARVEEILIGAGRLDSAQTKTSLKETPKTSHSADVSSSNGDHNGAEKADVTADEVLSDRGSSREKPSFFDGGLSQNGKRPAVNKPCKVVIFAETVSNPLLVVTDIRALGELSKRAGAVLMVDHTFGTPLRSRPLTEGADLVIHSATKFLGGHHDLLAGAVVGSVELIRPIRDFVQRVGLWAAPFDAWMAVRGIRTLQVRMERAWANAAALGRRLEKDPRVTDVTWHEKVALVTFVVMGGIDAAEAATAALKLIIVATSRAEGSLGSGDVGGKLDDVSMGLPFRRQTCRAAYYVTHPPLLLRPGSLESREEE
;
A
#
# COMPACT_ATOMS: atom_id res chain seq x y z
N MET A 1 -2.15 -14.13 -0.66
CA MET A 1 -1.57 -15.06 0.33
C MET A 1 -0.69 -16.14 -0.28
N GLY A 2 -1.17 -17.07 -1.12
CA GLY A 2 -0.33 -18.15 -1.67
C GLY A 2 0.99 -17.69 -2.33
N ALA A 3 0.96 -16.60 -3.12
CA ALA A 3 2.17 -16.01 -3.69
C ALA A 3 3.13 -15.45 -2.63
N ILE A 4 2.62 -14.71 -1.64
CA ILE A 4 3.41 -14.11 -0.55
C ILE A 4 4.08 -15.19 0.29
N SER A 5 3.32 -16.19 0.74
CA SER A 5 3.85 -17.27 1.58
C SER A 5 4.86 -18.11 0.80
N ALA A 6 4.61 -18.42 -0.48
CA ALA A 6 5.58 -19.12 -1.33
C ALA A 6 6.87 -18.32 -1.53
N SER A 7 6.78 -17.00 -1.77
CA SER A 7 7.95 -16.12 -1.88
C SER A 7 8.77 -16.10 -0.60
N LEU A 8 8.14 -15.90 0.55
CA LEU A 8 8.85 -15.82 1.83
C LEU A 8 9.43 -17.18 2.25
N LEU A 9 8.62 -18.25 2.26
CA LEU A 9 9.05 -19.57 2.74
C LEU A 9 10.07 -20.27 1.83
N SER A 10 10.12 -19.94 0.54
CA SER A 10 11.14 -20.49 -0.37
C SER A 10 12.49 -19.77 -0.27
N HIS A 11 12.51 -18.56 0.31
CA HIS A 11 13.72 -17.74 0.39
C HIS A 11 14.27 -17.59 1.81
N LEU A 12 13.49 -17.88 2.84
CA LEU A 12 13.85 -17.74 4.24
C LEU A 12 14.08 -19.09 4.90
N ARG A 13 14.96 -19.09 5.91
CA ARG A 13 15.18 -20.21 6.83
C ARG A 13 15.26 -19.70 8.27
N SER A 14 15.28 -20.62 9.23
CA SER A 14 15.50 -20.29 10.64
C SER A 14 16.77 -19.44 10.81
N GLY A 15 16.64 -18.36 11.57
CA GLY A 15 17.67 -17.36 11.83
C GLY A 15 17.69 -16.18 10.85
N ASP A 16 16.91 -16.19 9.78
CA ASP A 16 16.79 -15.06 8.85
C ASP A 16 15.89 -13.94 9.40
N LEU A 17 16.00 -12.76 8.79
CA LEU A 17 15.28 -11.54 9.17
C LEU A 17 14.38 -11.04 8.04
N VAL A 18 13.15 -10.65 8.38
CA VAL A 18 12.25 -9.86 7.53
C VAL A 18 12.07 -8.47 8.14
N ILE A 19 12.34 -7.43 7.35
CA ILE A 19 11.94 -6.05 7.65
C ILE A 19 10.68 -5.77 6.85
N ALA A 20 9.52 -5.75 7.52
CA ALA A 20 8.23 -5.59 6.90
C ALA A 20 7.70 -4.17 7.11
N GLN A 21 7.08 -3.61 6.08
CA GLN A 21 6.30 -2.38 6.20
C GLN A 21 5.16 -2.57 7.23
N TYR A 22 5.01 -1.63 8.16
CA TYR A 22 4.06 -1.76 9.28
C TYR A 22 2.58 -1.79 8.89
N ASN A 23 2.22 -1.23 7.74
CA ASN A 23 0.85 -1.11 7.24
C ASN A 23 0.58 -1.99 6.01
N VAL A 24 1.15 -3.19 5.99
CA VAL A 24 0.85 -4.21 4.97
C VAL A 24 -0.58 -4.74 5.12
N TYR A 25 -1.07 -5.41 4.08
CA TYR A 25 -2.35 -6.11 4.05
C TYR A 25 -2.54 -7.02 5.27
N GLY A 26 -3.73 -7.01 5.87
CA GLY A 26 -4.01 -7.74 7.11
C GLY A 26 -3.65 -9.23 7.08
N GLY A 27 -3.94 -9.95 6.00
CA GLY A 27 -3.52 -11.35 5.89
C GLY A 27 -2.00 -11.54 5.81
N THR A 28 -1.29 -10.56 5.24
CA THR A 28 0.18 -10.52 5.24
C THR A 28 0.71 -10.23 6.64
N LEU A 29 0.10 -9.29 7.36
CA LEU A 29 0.43 -8.98 8.76
C LEU A 29 0.28 -10.23 9.63
N GLU A 30 -0.87 -10.91 9.60
CA GLU A 30 -1.12 -12.13 10.38
C GLU A 30 -0.07 -13.22 10.08
N PHE A 31 0.23 -13.46 8.81
CA PHE A 31 1.24 -14.44 8.40
C PHE A 31 2.64 -14.08 8.92
N LEU A 32 3.03 -12.81 8.79
CA LEU A 32 4.33 -12.32 9.23
C LEU A 32 4.46 -12.29 10.76
N GLU A 33 3.40 -11.98 11.48
CA GLU A 33 3.40 -11.85 12.94
C GLU A 33 3.29 -13.20 13.66
N HIS A 34 2.46 -14.11 13.14
CA HIS A 34 2.11 -15.33 13.86
C HIS A 34 2.67 -16.61 13.25
N ASP A 35 2.74 -16.70 11.91
CA ASP A 35 3.15 -17.94 11.25
C ASP A 35 4.65 -18.00 10.98
N LEU A 36 5.20 -16.95 10.39
CA LEU A 36 6.61 -16.93 9.97
C LEU A 36 7.60 -17.10 11.15
N PRO A 37 7.37 -16.53 12.35
CA PRO A 37 8.23 -16.75 13.51
C PRO A 37 8.25 -18.20 14.01
N ARG A 38 7.22 -19.00 13.75
CA ARG A 38 7.20 -20.43 14.10
C ARG A 38 8.27 -21.23 13.35
N TYR A 39 8.76 -20.71 12.23
CA TYR A 39 9.86 -21.28 11.45
C TYR A 39 11.25 -20.72 11.84
N GLY A 40 11.33 -19.96 12.95
CA GLY A 40 12.57 -19.38 13.46
C GLY A 40 13.03 -18.13 12.70
N VAL A 41 12.16 -17.52 11.89
CA VAL A 41 12.43 -16.26 11.18
C VAL A 41 12.06 -15.08 12.08
N THR A 42 12.96 -14.12 12.22
CA THR A 42 12.68 -12.88 12.94
C THR A 42 11.96 -11.90 12.00
N VAL A 43 10.90 -11.26 12.49
CA VAL A 43 10.17 -10.23 11.73
C VAL A 43 10.19 -8.92 12.52
N LEU A 44 10.52 -7.83 11.83
CA LEU A 44 10.48 -6.46 12.36
C LEU A 44 9.53 -5.63 11.50
N PHE A 45 8.50 -5.06 12.12
CA PHE A 45 7.58 -4.13 11.47
C PHE A 45 8.08 -2.70 11.65
N GLU A 46 8.29 -1.99 10.55
CA GLU A 46 8.87 -0.65 10.54
C GLU A 46 8.22 0.25 9.48
N ASP A 47 8.38 1.56 9.65
CA ASP A 47 8.09 2.53 8.60
C ASP A 47 9.22 2.54 7.58
N VAL A 48 9.03 1.82 6.47
CA VAL A 48 10.00 1.69 5.39
C VAL A 48 10.23 3.00 4.62
N SER A 49 9.40 4.03 4.83
CA SER A 49 9.69 5.37 4.32
C SER A 49 10.81 6.08 5.09
N ASN A 50 11.04 5.66 6.34
CA ASN A 50 12.18 6.11 7.13
C ASN A 50 13.42 5.26 6.81
N LEU A 51 14.11 5.61 5.72
CA LEU A 51 15.28 4.86 5.25
C LEU A 51 16.41 4.79 6.26
N ALA A 52 16.61 5.84 7.08
CA ALA A 52 17.63 5.85 8.13
C ALA A 52 17.35 4.75 9.17
N ARG A 53 16.08 4.55 9.52
CA ARG A 53 15.65 3.49 10.44
C ARG A 53 15.90 2.10 9.85
N VAL A 54 15.59 1.90 8.57
CA VAL A 54 15.85 0.63 7.87
C VAL A 54 17.37 0.37 7.80
N GLU A 55 18.16 1.40 7.52
CA GLU A 55 19.62 1.32 7.46
C GLU A 55 20.24 0.94 8.82
N GLU A 56 19.77 1.51 9.94
CA GLU A 56 20.18 1.10 11.29
C GLU A 56 19.97 -0.39 11.54
N ILE A 57 18.83 -0.93 11.10
CA ILE A 57 18.49 -2.35 11.26
C ILE A 57 19.42 -3.21 10.39
N LEU A 58 19.70 -2.78 9.16
CA LEU A 58 20.61 -3.47 8.25
C LEU A 58 22.05 -3.49 8.81
N ILE A 59 22.53 -2.39 9.39
CA ILE A 59 23.80 -2.35 10.14
C ILE A 59 23.73 -3.33 11.32
N GLY A 60 22.63 -3.29 12.08
CA GLY A 60 22.35 -4.21 13.17
C GLY A 60 22.39 -5.68 12.75
N ALA A 61 21.95 -6.02 11.54
CA ALA A 61 21.98 -7.38 10.99
C ALA A 61 23.34 -7.79 10.40
N GLY A 62 24.33 -6.90 10.40
CA GLY A 62 25.64 -7.13 9.78
C GLY A 62 25.59 -7.09 8.25
N ARG A 63 24.63 -6.35 7.68
CA ARG A 63 24.45 -6.19 6.23
C ARG A 63 25.05 -4.90 5.67
N LEU A 64 25.33 -3.92 6.53
CA LEU A 64 26.01 -2.69 6.19
C LEU A 64 27.07 -2.36 7.25
N ASP A 65 28.15 -1.73 6.82
CA ASP A 65 29.18 -1.22 7.72
C ASP A 65 28.78 0.15 8.28
N SER A 66 28.92 0.34 9.59
CA SER A 66 28.65 1.60 10.27
C SER A 66 29.57 2.76 9.84
N ALA A 67 30.66 2.46 9.12
CA ALA A 67 31.61 3.44 8.60
C ALA A 67 31.16 4.09 7.27
N GLN A 68 30.39 3.39 6.43
CA GLN A 68 29.94 3.90 5.12
C GLN A 68 28.78 4.91 5.23
N THR A 69 28.07 4.92 6.36
CA THR A 69 26.86 5.72 6.59
C THR A 69 27.11 7.20 6.86
N LYS A 70 28.33 7.58 7.30
CA LYS A 70 28.66 8.97 7.66
C LYS A 70 28.87 9.90 6.45
N THR A 71 28.96 9.36 5.24
CA THR A 71 29.30 10.13 4.03
C THR A 71 28.09 10.70 3.29
N SER A 72 26.86 10.18 3.53
CA SER A 72 25.63 10.66 2.86
C SER A 72 24.85 11.74 3.64
N LEU A 73 25.23 12.05 4.87
CA LEU A 73 24.52 13.04 5.72
C LEU A 73 25.16 14.43 5.76
N LYS A 74 26.17 14.72 4.90
CA LYS A 74 26.97 15.96 5.01
C LYS A 74 26.91 16.96 3.85
N GLU A 75 26.12 16.73 2.81
CA GLU A 75 26.01 17.72 1.72
C GLU A 75 24.56 18.13 1.46
N THR A 76 24.05 19.02 2.31
CA THR A 76 23.12 20.06 1.86
C THR A 76 23.92 21.36 1.76
N PRO A 77 24.04 21.98 0.57
CA PRO A 77 24.69 23.27 0.44
C PRO A 77 23.87 24.33 1.18
N LYS A 78 24.46 24.94 2.20
CA LYS A 78 23.96 26.20 2.77
C LYS A 78 24.17 27.30 1.74
N THR A 79 23.15 27.67 0.99
CA THR A 79 23.14 28.96 0.30
C THR A 79 22.62 30.02 1.26
N SER A 80 23.54 30.61 2.03
CA SER A 80 23.39 31.95 2.55
C SER A 80 23.52 32.93 1.38
N HIS A 81 22.49 33.72 1.08
CA HIS A 81 22.73 35.07 0.56
C HIS A 81 21.73 36.06 1.13
N SER A 82 22.34 37.03 1.81
CA SER A 82 21.82 38.29 2.29
C SER A 82 21.23 39.12 1.16
N ALA A 83 20.22 39.90 1.52
CA ALA A 83 19.69 40.99 0.75
C ALA A 83 20.80 41.96 0.30
N ASP A 84 20.78 42.34 -0.97
CA ASP A 84 21.25 43.64 -1.41
C ASP A 84 20.29 44.19 -2.46
N VAL A 85 19.74 45.35 -2.12
CA VAL A 85 18.84 46.16 -2.94
C VAL A 85 19.73 47.04 -3.81
N SER A 86 19.63 46.91 -5.13
CA SER A 86 19.96 48.03 -6.02
C SER A 86 19.11 48.00 -7.29
N SER A 87 18.60 49.18 -7.59
CA SER A 87 17.71 49.56 -8.67
C SER A 87 18.40 49.61 -10.04
N SER A 88 17.73 49.18 -11.11
CA SER A 88 17.68 49.97 -12.36
C SER A 88 16.58 49.45 -13.30
N ASN A 89 15.82 50.41 -13.84
CA ASN A 89 14.76 50.24 -14.84
C ASN A 89 15.33 49.94 -16.23
N GLY A 90 14.55 49.23 -17.06
CA GLY A 90 14.76 49.15 -18.50
C GLY A 90 13.67 48.32 -19.20
N ASP A 91 12.81 49.02 -19.93
CA ASP A 91 11.59 48.55 -20.59
C ASP A 91 11.78 47.61 -21.81
N HIS A 92 10.66 46.92 -22.11
CA HIS A 92 10.09 46.56 -23.42
C HIS A 92 10.15 45.12 -23.99
N ASN A 93 8.93 44.55 -23.98
CA ASN A 93 8.18 43.93 -25.10
C ASN A 93 8.27 42.41 -25.37
N GLY A 94 7.06 41.81 -25.46
CA GLY A 94 6.79 40.65 -26.30
C GLY A 94 6.09 39.49 -25.61
N ALA A 95 4.78 39.57 -25.41
CA ALA A 95 3.97 38.50 -24.84
C ALA A 95 3.66 37.42 -25.89
N GLU A 96 4.09 36.18 -25.63
CA GLU A 96 3.49 34.95 -26.17
C GLU A 96 3.46 33.91 -25.04
N LYS A 97 2.25 33.56 -24.60
CA LYS A 97 2.00 32.59 -23.53
C LYS A 97 2.21 31.18 -24.07
N ALA A 98 3.20 30.46 -23.52
CA ALA A 98 3.31 29.02 -23.62
C ALA A 98 2.83 28.37 -22.30
N ASP A 99 2.07 27.29 -22.45
CA ASP A 99 1.45 26.49 -21.40
C ASP A 99 2.45 26.00 -20.33
N VAL A 100 2.10 26.24 -19.06
CA VAL A 100 2.78 25.65 -17.91
C VAL A 100 2.29 24.22 -17.73
N THR A 101 3.20 23.26 -17.86
CA THR A 101 3.01 21.84 -17.63
C THR A 101 2.59 21.54 -16.19
N ALA A 102 1.64 20.63 -16.01
CA ALA A 102 1.01 20.24 -14.75
C ALA A 102 1.93 19.56 -13.70
N ASP A 103 3.25 19.51 -13.95
CA ASP A 103 4.22 18.83 -13.10
C ASP A 103 4.71 19.70 -11.90
N GLU A 104 4.49 21.01 -11.91
CA GLU A 104 5.01 21.92 -10.86
C GLU A 104 4.03 22.22 -9.71
N VAL A 105 2.77 21.78 -9.78
CA VAL A 105 1.74 22.16 -8.78
C VAL A 105 1.54 21.11 -7.67
N LEU A 106 2.22 19.95 -7.71
CA LEU A 106 1.99 18.85 -6.77
C LEU A 106 3.22 18.41 -5.95
N SER A 107 4.37 19.05 -6.13
CA SER A 107 5.62 18.72 -5.41
C SER A 107 5.72 19.32 -4.00
N ASP A 108 4.85 20.28 -3.64
CA ASP A 108 5.00 21.09 -2.41
C ASP A 108 4.05 20.72 -1.26
N ARG A 109 3.29 19.62 -1.35
CA ARG A 109 2.52 19.11 -0.20
C ARG A 109 3.36 18.14 0.61
N GLY A 110 4.45 18.67 1.16
CA GLY A 110 5.30 18.01 2.15
C GLY A 110 4.46 17.44 3.29
N SER A 111 4.73 16.18 3.62
CA SER A 111 4.06 15.43 4.67
C SER A 111 4.43 15.94 6.05
N SER A 112 3.92 17.10 6.46
CA SER A 112 3.77 17.45 7.87
C SER A 112 2.44 16.83 8.36
N ARG A 113 2.37 15.50 8.42
CA ARG A 113 1.28 14.80 9.09
C ARG A 113 1.86 14.13 10.33
N GLU A 114 1.37 14.55 11.49
CA GLU A 114 1.76 13.98 12.78
C GLU A 114 1.59 12.45 12.76
N LYS A 115 2.60 11.76 13.28
CA LYS A 115 2.59 10.31 13.46
C LYS A 115 1.33 9.89 14.24
N PRO A 116 0.54 8.92 13.76
CA PRO A 116 -0.42 8.23 14.61
C PRO A 116 0.34 7.61 15.79
N SER A 117 -0.05 7.94 17.02
CA SER A 117 0.62 7.58 18.28
C SER A 117 0.56 6.09 18.65
N PHE A 118 0.43 5.19 17.67
CA PHE A 118 0.24 3.75 17.87
C PHE A 118 1.45 2.90 17.49
N PHE A 119 2.35 3.41 16.66
CA PHE A 119 3.54 2.70 16.21
C PHE A 119 4.79 3.44 16.70
N ASP A 120 4.99 3.42 18.01
CA ASP A 120 6.35 3.56 18.52
C ASP A 120 7.04 2.21 18.26
N GLY A 121 8.07 2.25 17.40
CA GLY A 121 8.54 1.10 16.62
C GLY A 121 8.72 -0.22 17.38
N GLY A 122 8.30 -1.31 16.72
CA GLY A 122 8.75 -2.67 17.02
C GLY A 122 8.64 -3.08 18.48
N LEU A 123 7.43 -3.19 19.01
CA LEU A 123 7.21 -3.86 20.30
C LEU A 123 6.53 -5.20 20.04
N SER A 124 7.34 -6.27 20.04
CA SER A 124 6.89 -7.56 20.59
C SER A 124 6.24 -7.27 21.95
N GLN A 125 5.21 -8.02 22.35
CA GLN A 125 4.40 -7.80 23.57
C GLN A 125 5.17 -7.64 24.91
N ASN A 126 6.51 -7.66 24.90
CA ASN A 126 7.41 -7.46 26.05
C ASN A 126 8.47 -6.35 25.89
N GLY A 127 8.36 -5.46 24.90
CA GLY A 127 9.23 -4.29 24.76
C GLY A 127 10.73 -4.55 24.51
N LYS A 128 11.10 -5.82 24.23
CA LYS A 128 12.44 -6.21 23.82
C LYS A 128 12.41 -6.61 22.35
N ARG A 129 13.30 -6.02 21.54
CA ARG A 129 13.49 -6.43 20.15
C ARG A 129 14.00 -7.88 20.10
N PRO A 130 13.46 -8.73 19.22
CA PRO A 130 13.99 -10.08 19.04
C PRO A 130 15.46 -10.02 18.61
N ALA A 131 16.28 -10.90 19.18
CA ALA A 131 17.68 -11.00 18.81
C ALA A 131 17.80 -11.42 17.33
N VAL A 132 18.63 -10.70 16.57
CA VAL A 132 18.92 -11.01 15.17
C VAL A 132 20.23 -11.81 15.09
N ASN A 133 20.18 -13.00 14.51
CA ASN A 133 21.38 -13.81 14.25
C ASN A 133 22.27 -13.12 13.21
N LYS A 134 23.60 -13.21 13.33
CA LYS A 134 24.54 -12.51 12.43
C LYS A 134 25.63 -13.44 11.88
N PRO A 135 25.99 -13.35 10.59
CA PRO A 135 25.23 -12.71 9.50
C PRO A 135 24.01 -13.57 9.11
N CYS A 136 22.83 -12.97 8.95
CA CYS A 136 21.60 -13.66 8.51
C CYS A 136 21.05 -13.07 7.21
N LYS A 137 20.29 -13.83 6.41
CA LYS A 137 19.65 -13.26 5.21
C LYS A 137 18.60 -12.25 5.64
N VAL A 138 18.54 -11.13 4.92
CA VAL A 138 17.53 -10.09 5.14
C VAL A 138 16.62 -10.00 3.92
N VAL A 139 15.32 -10.07 4.17
CA VAL A 139 14.28 -9.73 3.19
C VAL A 139 13.61 -8.44 3.65
N ILE A 140 13.50 -7.46 2.76
CA ILE A 140 12.65 -6.29 2.97
C ILE A 140 11.34 -6.55 2.24
N PHE A 141 10.22 -6.46 2.96
CA PHE A 141 8.88 -6.65 2.41
C PHE A 141 8.10 -5.34 2.48
N ALA A 142 7.65 -4.84 1.34
CA ALA A 142 6.91 -3.59 1.25
C ALA A 142 5.72 -3.71 0.29
N GLU A 143 4.75 -2.82 0.43
CA GLU A 143 3.71 -2.58 -0.57
C GLU A 143 4.04 -1.29 -1.31
N THR A 144 3.76 -1.23 -2.62
CA THR A 144 3.93 0.04 -3.35
C THR A 144 2.96 1.12 -2.88
N VAL A 145 1.73 0.71 -2.56
CA VAL A 145 0.70 1.54 -1.96
C VAL A 145 0.06 0.71 -0.86
N SER A 146 0.14 1.18 0.38
CA SER A 146 -0.37 0.44 1.53
C SER A 146 -1.89 0.40 1.56
N ASN A 147 -2.44 -0.66 2.15
CA ASN A 147 -3.87 -0.80 2.35
C ASN A 147 -4.21 -0.95 3.84
N PRO A 148 -5.14 -0.15 4.41
CA PRO A 148 -6.03 0.82 3.76
C PRO A 148 -5.51 2.26 3.74
N LEU A 149 -4.30 2.53 4.22
CA LEU A 149 -3.85 3.91 4.45
C LEU A 149 -3.45 4.66 3.18
N LEU A 150 -3.24 3.95 2.06
CA LEU A 150 -2.77 4.47 0.77
C LEU A 150 -1.43 5.23 0.87
N VAL A 151 -0.57 4.82 1.80
CA VAL A 151 0.80 5.35 1.90
C VAL A 151 1.61 4.81 0.74
N VAL A 152 2.21 5.69 -0.04
CA VAL A 152 3.03 5.34 -1.19
C VAL A 152 4.48 5.17 -0.76
N THR A 153 5.05 4.01 -1.06
CA THR A 153 6.45 3.70 -0.73
C THR A 153 7.37 4.11 -1.89
N ASP A 154 8.48 4.78 -1.59
CA ASP A 154 9.55 5.03 -2.56
C ASP A 154 10.36 3.76 -2.78
N ILE A 155 9.92 2.96 -3.76
CA ILE A 155 10.56 1.69 -4.12
C ILE A 155 11.97 1.90 -4.63
N ARG A 156 12.28 3.05 -5.27
CA ARG A 156 13.62 3.31 -5.81
C ARG A 156 14.62 3.49 -4.68
N ALA A 157 14.31 4.39 -3.75
CA ALA A 157 15.20 4.65 -2.63
C ALA A 157 15.35 3.41 -1.74
N LEU A 158 14.27 2.65 -1.52
CA LEU A 158 14.32 1.39 -0.78
C LEU A 158 15.13 0.31 -1.51
N GLY A 159 15.01 0.22 -2.84
CA GLY A 159 15.75 -0.71 -3.68
C GLY A 159 17.25 -0.41 -3.70
N GLU A 160 17.63 0.86 -3.77
CA GLU A 160 19.03 1.28 -3.65
C GLU A 160 19.63 0.87 -2.29
N LEU A 161 18.91 1.13 -1.19
CA LEU A 161 19.32 0.72 0.15
C LEU A 161 19.43 -0.81 0.27
N SER A 162 18.42 -1.55 -0.23
CA SER A 162 18.41 -3.02 -0.21
C SER A 162 19.62 -3.60 -0.95
N LYS A 163 19.94 -3.07 -2.13
CA LYS A 163 21.08 -3.50 -2.95
C LYS A 163 22.41 -3.27 -2.25
N ARG A 164 22.62 -2.09 -1.64
CA ARG A 164 23.85 -1.81 -0.86
C ARG A 164 24.04 -2.81 0.26
N ALA A 165 22.94 -3.25 0.89
CA ALA A 165 22.95 -4.18 2.01
C ALA A 165 22.99 -5.66 1.60
N GLY A 166 22.93 -5.98 0.30
CA GLY A 166 22.76 -7.36 -0.18
C GLY A 166 21.49 -8.04 0.37
N ALA A 167 20.46 -7.25 0.66
CA ALA A 167 19.14 -7.72 1.08
C ALA A 167 18.25 -7.93 -0.16
N VAL A 168 17.24 -8.80 -0.03
CA VAL A 168 16.25 -9.05 -1.09
C VAL A 168 15.03 -8.17 -0.85
N LEU A 169 14.68 -7.33 -1.82
CA LEU A 169 13.48 -6.51 -1.77
C LEU A 169 12.30 -7.21 -2.48
N MET A 170 11.30 -7.61 -1.69
CA MET A 170 10.02 -8.15 -2.17
C MET A 170 8.94 -7.07 -2.06
N VAL A 171 8.27 -6.77 -3.18
CA VAL A 171 7.24 -5.72 -3.23
C VAL A 171 5.90 -6.31 -3.62
N ASP A 172 4.90 -6.18 -2.75
CA ASP A 172 3.50 -6.36 -3.14
C ASP A 172 3.05 -5.15 -3.95
N HIS A 173 2.75 -5.42 -5.23
CA HIS A 173 2.36 -4.43 -6.22
C HIS A 173 0.90 -4.60 -6.67
N THR A 174 0.06 -5.24 -5.83
CA THR A 174 -1.33 -5.55 -6.13
C THR A 174 -2.13 -4.32 -6.59
N PHE A 175 -1.99 -3.19 -5.89
CA PHE A 175 -2.79 -1.99 -6.16
C PHE A 175 -2.22 -1.05 -7.23
N GLY A 176 -0.91 -1.02 -7.39
CA GLY A 176 -0.27 -0.13 -8.38
C GLY A 176 -0.48 -0.59 -9.82
N THR A 177 -0.55 -1.93 -10.03
CA THR A 177 -0.58 -2.58 -11.36
C THR A 177 0.66 -2.24 -12.22
N PRO A 178 1.06 -3.10 -13.18
CA PRO A 178 2.26 -2.83 -13.99
C PRO A 178 2.12 -1.70 -15.03
N LEU A 179 1.01 -0.94 -14.99
CA LEU A 179 0.70 0.11 -15.95
C LEU A 179 1.31 1.48 -15.60
N ARG A 180 1.27 1.89 -14.32
CA ARG A 180 1.74 3.23 -13.86
C ARG A 180 3.10 3.21 -13.15
N SER A 181 3.54 2.04 -12.70
CA SER A 181 4.84 1.85 -12.06
C SER A 181 5.34 0.44 -12.29
N ARG A 182 6.66 0.26 -12.25
CA ARG A 182 7.30 -1.03 -12.52
C ARG A 182 8.37 -1.27 -11.45
N PRO A 183 7.99 -1.80 -10.28
CA PRO A 183 8.91 -1.94 -9.15
C PRO A 183 10.21 -2.71 -9.47
N LEU A 184 10.17 -3.69 -10.39
CA LEU A 184 11.37 -4.38 -10.87
C LEU A 184 12.41 -3.43 -11.48
N THR A 185 11.95 -2.42 -12.23
CA THR A 185 12.84 -1.40 -12.82
C THR A 185 13.23 -0.32 -11.82
N GLU A 186 12.49 -0.20 -10.72
CA GLU A 186 12.74 0.78 -9.66
C GLU A 186 13.72 0.22 -8.62
N GLY A 187 13.87 -1.11 -8.50
CA GLY A 187 14.89 -1.72 -7.65
C GLY A 187 14.42 -2.91 -6.83
N ALA A 188 13.15 -3.31 -6.95
CA ALA A 188 12.65 -4.55 -6.36
C ALA A 188 13.25 -5.79 -7.05
N ASP A 189 13.54 -6.82 -6.26
CA ASP A 189 14.04 -8.10 -6.77
C ASP A 189 12.89 -9.05 -7.13
N LEU A 190 11.81 -9.00 -6.37
CA LEU A 190 10.57 -9.74 -6.60
C LEU A 190 9.36 -8.82 -6.50
N VAL A 191 8.45 -8.97 -7.44
CA VAL A 191 7.16 -8.30 -7.45
C VAL A 191 6.05 -9.31 -7.32
N ILE A 192 5.19 -9.10 -6.33
CA ILE A 192 4.07 -9.97 -5.98
C ILE A 192 2.78 -9.25 -6.33
N HIS A 193 1.83 -9.98 -6.91
CA HIS A 193 0.49 -9.48 -7.17
C HIS A 193 -0.56 -10.44 -6.65
N SER A 194 -1.62 -9.92 -6.03
CA SER A 194 -2.91 -10.60 -5.96
C SER A 194 -3.64 -10.44 -7.29
N ALA A 195 -3.62 -11.48 -8.11
CA ALA A 195 -4.34 -11.50 -9.38
C ALA A 195 -5.87 -11.48 -9.18
N THR A 196 -6.35 -11.86 -8.00
CA THR A 196 -7.75 -11.67 -7.55
C THR A 196 -8.26 -10.23 -7.70
N LYS A 197 -7.36 -9.23 -7.63
CA LYS A 197 -7.73 -7.82 -7.66
C LYS A 197 -7.75 -7.30 -9.10
N PHE A 198 -6.96 -6.27 -9.41
CA PHE A 198 -7.07 -5.57 -10.69
C PHE A 198 -6.63 -6.39 -11.91
N LEU A 199 -5.69 -7.34 -11.75
CA LEU A 199 -5.24 -8.18 -12.87
C LEU A 199 -6.37 -9.05 -13.42
N GLY A 200 -7.03 -9.83 -12.55
CA GLY A 200 -8.23 -10.59 -12.89
C GLY A 200 -9.39 -9.66 -13.21
N GLY A 201 -9.72 -8.75 -12.29
CA GLY A 201 -10.61 -7.60 -12.55
C GLY A 201 -12.08 -7.91 -12.78
N HIS A 202 -12.49 -9.18 -12.69
CA HIS A 202 -13.86 -9.65 -12.93
C HIS A 202 -14.50 -10.33 -11.70
N HIS A 203 -13.83 -10.27 -10.55
CA HIS A 203 -14.33 -10.79 -9.26
C HIS A 203 -14.67 -12.30 -9.26
N ASP A 204 -14.06 -13.07 -10.15
CA ASP A 204 -14.42 -14.46 -10.47
C ASP A 204 -13.27 -15.46 -10.26
N LEU A 205 -12.13 -15.02 -9.70
CA LEU A 205 -10.95 -15.88 -9.52
C LEU A 205 -10.17 -15.56 -8.24
N LEU A 206 -9.47 -16.57 -7.71
CA LEU A 206 -8.43 -16.41 -6.71
C LEU A 206 -7.08 -16.86 -7.25
N ALA A 207 -6.13 -15.92 -7.40
CA ALA A 207 -4.79 -16.25 -7.84
C ALA A 207 -3.77 -15.24 -7.33
N GLY A 208 -2.52 -15.69 -7.21
CA GLY A 208 -1.36 -14.83 -6.97
C GLY A 208 -0.35 -15.00 -8.09
N ALA A 209 0.41 -13.95 -8.38
CA ALA A 209 1.51 -13.98 -9.33
C ALA A 209 2.78 -13.44 -8.67
N VAL A 210 3.92 -14.03 -8.99
CA VAL A 210 5.24 -13.55 -8.58
C VAL A 210 6.09 -13.38 -9.84
N VAL A 211 6.75 -12.24 -9.95
CA VAL A 211 7.58 -11.84 -11.10
C VAL A 211 8.96 -11.42 -10.60
N GLY A 212 10.01 -11.89 -11.25
CA GLY A 212 11.41 -11.56 -10.92
C GLY A 212 12.37 -12.37 -11.78
N SER A 213 13.66 -12.36 -11.41
CA SER A 213 14.68 -13.10 -12.15
C SER A 213 14.51 -14.62 -12.02
N VAL A 214 15.06 -15.38 -12.96
CA VAL A 214 14.96 -16.86 -12.96
C VAL A 214 15.58 -17.46 -11.69
N GLU A 215 16.65 -16.84 -11.18
CA GLU A 215 17.36 -17.25 -9.98
C GLU A 215 16.47 -17.15 -8.73
N LEU A 216 15.61 -16.12 -8.67
CA LEU A 216 14.69 -15.92 -7.56
C LEU A 216 13.37 -16.68 -7.73
N ILE A 217 12.86 -16.81 -8.96
CA ILE A 217 11.62 -17.53 -9.23
C ILE A 217 11.79 -19.05 -9.10
N ARG A 218 12.95 -19.61 -9.39
CA ARG A 218 13.17 -21.07 -9.36
C ARG A 218 12.93 -21.68 -7.97
N PRO A 219 13.49 -21.17 -6.86
CA PRO A 219 13.16 -21.64 -5.51
C PRO A 219 11.67 -21.59 -5.19
N ILE A 220 10.97 -20.52 -5.62
CA ILE A 220 9.53 -20.35 -5.42
C ILE A 220 8.76 -21.43 -6.16
N ARG A 221 9.07 -21.64 -7.44
CA ARG A 221 8.44 -22.69 -8.26
C ARG A 221 8.67 -24.07 -7.66
N ASP A 222 9.91 -24.39 -7.27
CA ASP A 222 10.24 -25.69 -6.71
C ASP A 222 9.54 -25.90 -5.34
N PHE A 223 9.39 -24.85 -4.53
CA PHE A 223 8.60 -24.87 -3.30
C PHE A 223 7.12 -25.14 -3.60
N VAL A 224 6.51 -24.33 -4.47
CA VAL A 224 5.11 -24.47 -4.91
C VAL A 224 4.83 -25.87 -5.46
N GLN A 225 5.78 -26.45 -6.21
CA GLN A 225 5.72 -27.84 -6.69
C GLN A 225 5.59 -28.86 -5.56
N ARG A 226 6.37 -28.69 -4.49
CA ARG A 226 6.37 -29.62 -3.36
C ARG A 226 5.14 -29.48 -2.46
N VAL A 227 4.67 -28.25 -2.26
CA VAL A 227 3.57 -27.97 -1.30
C VAL A 227 2.19 -27.88 -1.94
N GLY A 228 2.10 -27.89 -3.27
CA GLY A 228 0.83 -27.85 -3.99
C GLY A 228 0.17 -26.47 -4.09
N LEU A 229 0.91 -25.38 -3.91
CA LEU A 229 0.39 -23.99 -3.95
C LEU A 229 0.24 -23.42 -5.38
N TRP A 230 -0.20 -24.23 -6.35
CA TRP A 230 -0.40 -23.79 -7.73
C TRP A 230 -1.78 -23.17 -7.90
N ALA A 231 -1.89 -22.15 -8.77
CA ALA A 231 -3.20 -21.71 -9.26
C ALA A 231 -3.79 -22.81 -10.16
N ALA A 232 -5.12 -23.01 -10.09
CA ALA A 232 -5.79 -23.90 -11.03
C ALA A 232 -5.59 -23.40 -12.48
N PRO A 233 -5.42 -24.29 -13.48
CA PRO A 233 -5.23 -23.86 -14.87
C PRO A 233 -6.34 -22.94 -15.38
N PHE A 234 -7.58 -23.17 -14.94
CA PHE A 234 -8.72 -22.34 -15.29
C PHE A 234 -8.63 -20.94 -14.66
N ASP A 235 -8.24 -20.82 -13.39
CA ASP A 235 -8.03 -19.53 -12.71
C ASP A 235 -6.89 -18.74 -13.36
N ALA A 236 -5.80 -19.43 -13.74
CA ALA A 236 -4.70 -18.82 -14.46
C ALA A 236 -5.16 -18.28 -15.83
N TRP A 237 -5.97 -19.05 -16.57
CA TRP A 237 -6.56 -18.59 -17.83
C TRP A 237 -7.50 -17.39 -17.63
N MET A 238 -8.35 -17.40 -16.60
CA MET A 238 -9.23 -16.27 -16.27
C MET A 238 -8.42 -15.00 -15.97
N ALA A 239 -7.30 -15.12 -15.25
CA ALA A 239 -6.40 -14.00 -14.98
C ALA A 239 -5.79 -13.44 -16.29
N VAL A 240 -5.32 -14.30 -17.19
CA VAL A 240 -4.80 -13.89 -18.52
C VAL A 240 -5.89 -13.22 -19.35
N ARG A 241 -7.12 -13.74 -19.34
CA ARG A 241 -8.29 -13.11 -19.98
C ARG A 241 -8.54 -11.72 -19.41
N GLY A 242 -8.50 -11.57 -18.09
CA GLY A 242 -8.66 -10.29 -17.39
C GLY A 242 -7.61 -9.25 -17.78
N ILE A 243 -6.35 -9.67 -17.91
CA ILE A 243 -5.23 -8.78 -18.25
C ILE A 243 -5.41 -8.11 -19.62
N ARG A 244 -6.08 -8.76 -20.59
CA ARG A 244 -6.30 -8.20 -21.93
C ARG A 244 -7.08 -6.89 -21.95
N THR A 245 -7.88 -6.63 -20.91
CA THR A 245 -8.64 -5.37 -20.75
C THR A 245 -8.12 -4.51 -19.61
N LEU A 246 -6.95 -4.84 -19.04
CA LEU A 246 -6.42 -4.16 -17.84
C LEU A 246 -6.28 -2.65 -18.05
N GLN A 247 -5.67 -2.21 -19.15
CA GLN A 247 -5.44 -0.80 -19.42
C GLN A 247 -6.75 0.01 -19.41
N VAL A 248 -7.72 -0.37 -20.24
CA VAL A 248 -8.99 0.36 -20.36
C VAL A 248 -9.81 0.33 -19.06
N ARG A 249 -9.78 -0.78 -18.31
CA ARG A 249 -10.43 -0.87 -17.00
C ARG A 249 -9.77 0.07 -15.99
N MET A 250 -8.45 0.11 -15.95
CA MET A 250 -7.71 0.92 -14.98
C MET A 250 -7.79 2.42 -15.30
N GLU A 251 -7.69 2.82 -16.56
CA GLU A 251 -7.91 4.21 -16.99
C GLU A 251 -9.25 4.75 -16.46
N ARG A 252 -10.31 3.95 -16.62
CA ARG A 252 -11.63 4.29 -16.08
C ARG A 252 -11.64 4.29 -14.54
N ALA A 253 -11.08 3.27 -13.90
CA ALA A 253 -11.10 3.13 -12.45
C ALA A 253 -10.35 4.28 -11.75
N TRP A 254 -9.18 4.69 -12.26
CA TRP A 254 -8.45 5.84 -11.74
C TRP A 254 -9.21 7.15 -11.92
N ALA A 255 -9.81 7.38 -13.11
CA ALA A 255 -10.61 8.58 -13.35
C ALA A 255 -11.79 8.68 -12.37
N ASN A 256 -12.45 7.54 -12.10
CA ASN A 256 -13.59 7.48 -11.18
C ASN A 256 -13.15 7.68 -9.73
N ALA A 257 -12.04 7.06 -9.31
CA ALA A 257 -11.48 7.24 -7.97
C ALA A 257 -11.11 8.71 -7.72
N ALA A 258 -10.46 9.36 -8.69
CA ALA A 258 -10.12 10.78 -8.60
C ALA A 258 -11.37 11.69 -8.57
N ALA A 259 -12.40 11.37 -9.36
CA ALA A 259 -13.66 12.10 -9.34
C ALA A 259 -14.40 11.95 -8.00
N LEU A 260 -14.44 10.74 -7.45
CA LEU A 260 -15.05 10.46 -6.14
C LEU A 260 -14.27 11.14 -5.01
N GLY A 261 -12.94 11.01 -5.01
CA GLY A 261 -12.06 11.67 -4.04
C GLY A 261 -12.30 13.17 -3.98
N ARG A 262 -12.25 13.86 -5.13
CA ARG A 262 -12.53 15.31 -5.22
C ARG A 262 -13.94 15.72 -4.79
N ARG A 263 -14.93 14.83 -4.96
CA ARG A 263 -16.30 15.08 -4.50
C ARG A 263 -16.39 14.97 -2.98
N LEU A 264 -15.77 13.94 -2.41
CA LEU A 264 -15.75 13.69 -0.96
C LEU A 264 -14.95 14.75 -0.20
N GLU A 265 -13.86 15.27 -0.77
CA GLU A 265 -13.09 16.38 -0.20
C GLU A 265 -13.94 17.65 0.05
N LYS A 266 -15.06 17.80 -0.66
CA LYS A 266 -15.98 18.93 -0.53
C LYS A 266 -17.19 18.63 0.35
N ASP A 267 -17.36 17.38 0.78
CA ASP A 267 -18.52 16.95 1.55
C ASP A 267 -18.24 17.11 3.05
N PRO A 268 -18.99 17.97 3.77
CA PRO A 268 -18.72 18.25 5.19
C PRO A 268 -19.01 17.06 6.12
N ARG A 269 -19.62 15.99 5.62
CA ARG A 269 -19.94 14.78 6.39
C ARG A 269 -18.78 13.79 6.46
N VAL A 270 -17.68 14.05 5.75
CA VAL A 270 -16.50 13.18 5.75
C VAL A 270 -15.22 13.96 6.01
N THR A 271 -14.22 13.29 6.57
CA THR A 271 -12.86 13.80 6.79
C THR A 271 -11.83 12.79 6.27
N ASP A 272 -10.55 13.17 6.32
CA ASP A 272 -9.41 12.27 6.04
C ASP A 272 -9.48 11.58 4.67
N VAL A 273 -10.06 12.29 3.69
CA VAL A 273 -10.19 11.79 2.32
C VAL A 273 -8.79 11.62 1.72
N THR A 274 -8.48 10.39 1.35
CA THR A 274 -7.20 9.99 0.76
C THR A 274 -7.49 9.22 -0.53
N TRP A 275 -6.90 9.69 -1.62
CA TRP A 275 -6.87 9.03 -2.91
C TRP A 275 -5.53 9.35 -3.56
N HIS A 276 -5.05 8.48 -4.44
CA HIS A 276 -3.75 8.65 -5.08
C HIS A 276 -3.81 8.16 -6.52
N GLU A 277 -3.16 8.86 -7.44
CA GLU A 277 -3.22 8.54 -8.87
C GLU A 277 -2.68 7.14 -9.21
N LYS A 278 -1.74 6.60 -8.43
CA LYS A 278 -1.21 5.24 -8.63
C LYS A 278 -2.22 4.12 -8.33
N VAL A 279 -3.35 4.41 -7.67
CA VAL A 279 -4.31 3.39 -7.22
C VAL A 279 -5.76 3.80 -7.49
N ALA A 280 -6.61 2.83 -7.85
CA ALA A 280 -8.04 3.06 -8.01
C ALA A 280 -8.81 2.79 -6.70
N LEU A 281 -8.36 3.41 -5.61
CA LEU A 281 -8.95 3.33 -4.28
C LEU A 281 -9.15 4.73 -3.70
N VAL A 282 -10.23 4.87 -2.93
CA VAL A 282 -10.50 6.06 -2.13
C VAL A 282 -10.77 5.61 -0.71
N THR A 283 -10.12 6.24 0.26
CA THR A 283 -10.40 6.04 1.69
C THR A 283 -10.80 7.33 2.35
N PHE A 284 -11.75 7.29 3.27
CA PHE A 284 -12.20 8.45 4.02
C PHE A 284 -12.83 8.03 5.35
N VAL A 285 -13.02 9.01 6.24
CA VAL A 285 -13.66 8.85 7.53
C VAL A 285 -15.04 9.51 7.49
N VAL A 286 -16.07 8.82 7.95
CA VAL A 286 -17.42 9.40 8.09
C VAL A 286 -17.54 10.08 9.45
N MET A 287 -18.03 11.31 9.46
CA MET A 287 -18.32 12.07 10.69
C MET A 287 -19.53 11.49 11.40
N GLY A 288 -19.49 11.44 12.73
CA GLY A 288 -20.57 10.88 13.56
C GLY A 288 -20.33 9.45 14.03
N GLY A 289 -19.15 8.88 13.79
CA GLY A 289 -18.75 7.59 14.34
C GLY A 289 -19.27 6.38 13.57
N ILE A 290 -19.24 5.22 14.22
CA ILE A 290 -19.57 3.93 13.59
C ILE A 290 -21.03 3.89 13.09
N ASP A 291 -21.98 4.37 13.87
CA ASP A 291 -23.41 4.37 13.51
C ASP A 291 -23.67 5.21 12.25
N ALA A 292 -23.01 6.37 12.12
CA ALA A 292 -23.09 7.21 10.93
C ALA A 292 -22.43 6.54 9.72
N ALA A 293 -21.30 5.86 9.91
CA ALA A 293 -20.63 5.11 8.86
C ALA A 293 -21.47 3.92 8.36
N GLU A 294 -22.12 3.21 9.28
CA GLU A 294 -23.06 2.12 8.98
C GLU A 294 -24.26 2.62 8.21
N ALA A 295 -24.90 3.70 8.68
CA ALA A 295 -26.03 4.32 8.00
C ALA A 295 -25.65 4.81 6.59
N ALA A 296 -24.49 5.46 6.44
CA ALA A 296 -23.99 5.90 5.14
C ALA A 296 -23.73 4.70 4.20
N THR A 297 -23.20 3.61 4.74
CA THR A 297 -22.90 2.37 3.99
C THR A 297 -24.19 1.67 3.55
N ALA A 298 -25.19 1.58 4.44
CA ALA A 298 -26.51 1.01 4.14
C ALA A 298 -27.30 1.83 3.11
N ALA A 299 -27.04 3.14 3.01
CA ALA A 299 -27.67 4.02 2.03
C ALA A 299 -27.09 3.87 0.60
N LEU A 300 -25.98 3.15 0.42
CA LEU A 300 -25.35 2.95 -0.89
C LEU A 300 -26.22 2.05 -1.78
N LYS A 301 -26.52 2.51 -3.00
CA LYS A 301 -27.35 1.77 -3.97
C LYS A 301 -26.56 1.10 -5.09
N LEU A 302 -25.40 1.68 -5.43
CA LEU A 302 -24.55 1.21 -6.54
C LEU A 302 -23.29 0.50 -6.05
N ILE A 303 -22.76 0.93 -4.91
CA ILE A 303 -21.57 0.34 -4.29
C ILE A 303 -22.04 -0.83 -3.43
N ILE A 304 -21.52 -2.02 -3.72
CA ILE A 304 -21.81 -3.22 -2.96
C ILE A 304 -20.88 -3.29 -1.75
N VAL A 305 -21.45 -3.52 -0.58
CA VAL A 305 -20.71 -3.77 0.66
C VAL A 305 -20.21 -5.20 0.64
N ALA A 306 -18.91 -5.36 0.38
CA ALA A 306 -18.27 -6.66 0.36
C ALA A 306 -16.81 -6.52 0.74
N THR A 307 -16.27 -7.52 1.43
CA THR A 307 -14.84 -7.77 1.37
C THR A 307 -14.59 -8.55 0.08
N SER A 308 -13.54 -8.23 -0.68
CA SER A 308 -13.15 -9.01 -1.87
C SER A 308 -12.48 -10.34 -1.45
N ARG A 309 -13.00 -10.96 -0.40
CA ARG A 309 -12.78 -12.32 0.07
C ARG A 309 -13.84 -13.17 -0.66
N ALA A 310 -13.42 -14.26 -1.30
CA ALA A 310 -14.36 -15.29 -1.71
C ALA A 310 -14.78 -16.07 -0.46
N GLU A 311 -15.55 -15.44 0.43
CA GLU A 311 -16.33 -16.13 1.44
C GLU A 311 -17.79 -15.90 1.07
N GLY A 312 -18.40 -16.96 0.53
CA GLY A 312 -19.83 -16.98 0.28
C GLY A 312 -20.57 -16.93 1.61
N SER A 313 -21.29 -15.84 1.84
CA SER A 313 -22.47 -15.82 2.70
C SER A 313 -23.45 -14.75 2.23
N LEU A 314 -23.84 -14.83 0.95
CA LEU A 314 -25.19 -14.42 0.56
C LEU A 314 -26.13 -15.59 0.88
N GLY A 315 -26.47 -15.71 2.15
CA GLY A 315 -27.60 -16.49 2.63
C GLY A 315 -28.60 -15.51 3.22
N SER A 316 -29.73 -15.35 2.53
CA SER A 316 -30.95 -14.75 3.07
C SER A 316 -31.30 -15.43 4.39
N GLY A 317 -31.03 -14.78 5.51
CA GLY A 317 -31.27 -15.32 6.84
C GLY A 317 -30.86 -14.28 7.86
N ASP A 318 -31.84 -13.83 8.62
CA ASP A 318 -31.75 -12.96 9.78
C ASP A 318 -30.58 -13.35 10.68
N VAL A 319 -29.44 -12.66 10.55
CA VAL A 319 -28.35 -12.68 11.50
C VAL A 319 -27.82 -11.25 11.57
N GLY A 320 -28.12 -10.58 12.69
CA GLY A 320 -27.49 -9.33 13.09
C GLY A 320 -26.00 -9.53 13.34
N GLY A 321 -25.24 -9.72 12.26
CA GLY A 321 -23.80 -9.56 12.25
C GLY A 321 -23.52 -8.07 12.37
N LYS A 322 -23.25 -7.62 13.59
CA LYS A 322 -22.55 -6.36 13.81
C LYS A 322 -21.32 -6.33 12.90
N LEU A 323 -20.91 -5.13 12.48
CA LEU A 323 -19.53 -4.90 12.08
C LEU A 323 -18.63 -5.25 13.28
N ASP A 324 -18.38 -6.55 13.45
CA ASP A 324 -17.47 -7.06 14.44
C ASP A 324 -16.08 -6.58 14.00
N ASP A 325 -15.60 -5.60 14.75
CA ASP A 325 -14.20 -5.36 15.08
C ASP A 325 -13.19 -5.91 14.07
N VAL A 326 -13.21 -5.36 12.85
CA VAL A 326 -11.97 -5.14 12.09
C VAL A 326 -11.31 -3.86 12.63
N SER A 327 -11.29 -3.70 13.97
CA SER A 327 -10.31 -2.87 14.61
C SER A 327 -9.02 -3.69 14.64
N MET A 328 -8.15 -3.41 13.67
CA MET A 328 -6.71 -3.49 13.95
C MET A 328 -6.53 -2.80 15.30
N GLY A 329 -6.10 -3.51 16.34
CA GLY A 329 -6.16 -3.10 17.75
C GLY A 329 -5.75 -1.66 18.02
N LEU A 330 -6.69 -0.74 17.83
CA LEU A 330 -6.52 0.70 17.88
C LEU A 330 -7.36 1.16 19.07
N PRO A 331 -6.78 1.44 20.25
CA PRO A 331 -7.51 2.07 21.33
C PRO A 331 -7.71 3.57 21.00
N PHE A 332 -8.56 3.87 20.02
CA PHE A 332 -8.99 5.23 19.78
C PHE A 332 -10.22 5.56 20.63
N ARG A 333 -9.97 6.32 21.71
CA ARG A 333 -10.94 7.30 22.22
C ARG A 333 -11.18 8.35 21.13
N ARG A 334 -12.03 8.03 20.14
CA ARG A 334 -12.89 8.89 19.31
C ARG A 334 -13.33 8.08 18.08
N GLN A 335 -14.62 7.76 18.05
CA GLN A 335 -15.31 6.95 17.06
C GLN A 335 -15.04 7.46 15.63
N THR A 336 -14.25 6.75 14.84
CA THR A 336 -14.07 7.00 13.40
C THR A 336 -13.85 5.66 12.68
N CYS A 337 -14.74 5.30 11.75
CA CYS A 337 -14.57 4.15 10.85
C CYS A 337 -14.01 4.63 9.51
N ARG A 338 -12.86 4.10 9.10
CA ARG A 338 -12.25 4.41 7.80
C ARG A 338 -12.77 3.42 6.77
N ALA A 339 -13.53 3.90 5.79
CA ALA A 339 -14.03 3.08 4.70
C ALA A 339 -13.07 3.14 3.51
N ALA A 340 -12.84 2.00 2.84
CA ALA A 340 -12.03 1.92 1.62
C ALA A 340 -12.90 1.37 0.48
N TYR A 341 -13.05 2.15 -0.58
CA TYR A 341 -13.92 1.80 -1.71
C TYR A 341 -13.11 1.45 -2.95
N TYR A 342 -13.44 0.29 -3.54
CA TYR A 342 -12.98 -0.12 -4.86
C TYR A 342 -13.88 0.51 -5.92
N VAL A 343 -13.35 1.47 -6.69
CA VAL A 343 -14.16 2.19 -7.70
C VAL A 343 -13.93 1.57 -9.07
N THR A 344 -14.64 0.48 -9.37
CA THR A 344 -14.53 -0.24 -10.65
C THR A 344 -15.64 0.10 -11.66
N HIS A 345 -16.69 0.81 -11.22
CA HIS A 345 -17.88 1.12 -12.02
C HIS A 345 -17.97 2.62 -12.37
N PRO A 346 -18.58 3.01 -13.51
CA PRO A 346 -18.73 4.41 -13.91
C PRO A 346 -19.47 5.25 -12.86
N PRO A 347 -19.09 6.52 -12.65
CA PRO A 347 -19.74 7.43 -11.72
C PRO A 347 -20.92 8.07 -12.45
N LEU A 348 -21.89 7.26 -12.84
CA LEU A 348 -23.19 7.75 -13.25
C LEU A 348 -24.16 7.26 -12.19
N LEU A 349 -24.74 8.22 -11.47
CA LEU A 349 -25.81 8.07 -10.47
C LEU A 349 -25.37 7.95 -8.99
N LEU A 350 -24.59 8.91 -8.50
CA LEU A 350 -24.91 9.49 -7.19
C LEU A 350 -25.71 10.77 -7.45
N ARG A 351 -27.03 10.63 -7.61
CA ARG A 351 -27.95 11.77 -7.66
C ARG A 351 -27.76 12.61 -6.38
N PRO A 352 -27.77 13.95 -6.47
CA PRO A 352 -27.97 14.78 -5.27
C PRO A 352 -29.29 14.36 -4.62
N GLY A 353 -29.30 14.09 -3.31
CA GLY A 353 -30.55 13.85 -2.55
C GLY A 353 -30.73 12.48 -1.87
N SER A 354 -29.75 11.56 -1.85
CA SER A 354 -29.94 10.25 -1.17
C SER A 354 -29.79 10.26 0.35
N LEU A 355 -29.80 11.44 0.98
CA LEU A 355 -29.76 11.63 2.44
C LEU A 355 -30.77 12.71 2.87
N GLU A 356 -31.92 12.78 2.21
CA GLU A 356 -33.06 13.53 2.72
C GLU A 356 -33.95 12.62 3.58
N SER A 357 -34.33 13.17 4.72
CA SER A 357 -35.09 12.59 5.82
C SER A 357 -36.36 11.89 5.37
N ARG A 358 -36.59 10.69 5.92
CA ARG A 358 -37.96 10.16 6.04
C ARG A 358 -38.67 10.97 7.14
N GLU A 359 -39.41 11.98 6.73
CA GLU A 359 -40.61 12.41 7.44
C GLU A 359 -41.82 12.07 6.55
N GLU A 360 -42.82 11.43 7.17
CA GLU A 360 -44.19 11.18 6.69
C GLU A 360 -44.41 10.12 5.58
N GLU A 361 -44.79 8.90 6.01
CA GLU A 361 -46.15 8.32 5.85
C GLU A 361 -46.35 7.10 6.75
#